data_AF-A0A925XFX6-F1
#
_entry.id   AF-A0A925XFX6-F1
#
_cell.length_a   1.000
_cell.length_b   1.000
_cell.length_c   1.000
_cell.angle_alpha   90.00
_cell.angle_beta   90.00
_cell.angle_gamma   90.00
#
_symmetry.space_group_name_H-M   'P 1'
#
loop_
_entity.id
_entity.type
_entity.pdbx_description
1 polymer ?
#
loop_
_entity_poly.entity_id
_entity_poly.type
_entity_poly.pdbx_seq_one_letter_code
_entity_poly.pdbx_strand_id
1 'polypeptide(L)'
;GQGCDLLRIHREGDTFRAESVYSNKNMTNHHGNVALIGDHVFGFSEGKGWICQAFATGEIVWADKSKLRAGSMTFADGRIYCYSEDNGTAVLIEANTSGWTESGRFVIPKSATSRKPSGRIWTPPVISGGRLFLRDQELLYCFDVKAKD
;
A
#
# COMPACT_ATOMS: atom_id res chain seq x y z
N GLY A 1 -13.04 1.95 -7.94
CA GLY A 1 -12.59 3.35 -7.81
C GLY A 1 -12.51 4.04 -9.16
N GLN A 2 -12.23 5.35 -9.22
CA GLN A 2 -12.27 6.13 -10.47
C GLN A 2 -10.97 6.15 -11.28
N GLY A 3 -9.84 5.78 -10.67
CA GLY A 3 -8.53 5.79 -11.32
C GLY A 3 -7.52 6.64 -10.53
N CYS A 4 -6.52 7.17 -11.23
CA CYS A 4 -5.50 8.06 -10.68
C CYS A 4 -5.14 9.18 -11.66
N ASP A 5 -4.82 10.34 -11.07
CA ASP A 5 -4.43 11.57 -11.78
C ASP A 5 -3.11 12.08 -11.20
N LEU A 6 -2.26 12.64 -12.07
CA LEU A 6 -1.13 13.47 -11.64
C LEU A 6 -1.40 14.91 -12.05
N LEU A 7 -1.39 15.80 -11.07
CA LEU A 7 -1.53 17.23 -11.27
C LEU A 7 -0.21 17.93 -10.95
N ARG A 8 0.20 18.85 -11.82
CA ARG A 8 1.29 19.79 -11.56
C ARG A 8 0.67 21.10 -11.07
N ILE A 9 1.10 21.56 -9.91
CA ILE A 9 0.62 22.83 -9.33
C ILE A 9 1.67 23.90 -9.59
N HIS A 10 1.28 24.99 -10.25
CA HIS A 10 2.10 26.16 -10.50
C HIS A 10 1.58 27.35 -9.70
N ARG A 11 2.48 28.19 -9.18
CA ARG A 11 2.11 29.48 -8.57
C ARG A 11 2.08 30.56 -9.66
N GLU A 12 0.97 31.26 -9.79
CA GLU A 12 0.77 32.36 -10.74
C GLU A 12 0.42 33.63 -9.95
N GLY A 13 1.42 34.46 -9.64
CA GLY A 13 1.19 35.59 -8.72
C GLY A 13 0.70 35.09 -7.36
N ASP A 14 -0.45 35.58 -6.90
CA ASP A 14 -1.06 35.16 -5.62
C ASP A 14 -2.06 34.00 -5.74
N THR A 15 -2.16 33.37 -6.91
CA THR A 15 -3.02 32.20 -7.14
C THR A 15 -2.19 30.95 -7.45
N PHE A 16 -2.86 29.79 -7.39
CA PHE A 16 -2.30 28.51 -7.83
C PHE A 16 -3.12 27.98 -9.00
N ARG A 17 -2.43 27.46 -10.02
CA ARG A 17 -3.04 26.78 -11.17
C ARG A 17 -2.66 25.30 -11.14
N ALA A 18 -3.65 24.43 -11.28
CA ALA A 18 -3.45 23.00 -11.47
C ALA A 18 -3.46 22.66 -12.96
N GLU A 19 -2.44 21.93 -13.40
CA GLU A 19 -2.31 21.38 -14.75
C GLU A 19 -2.36 19.86 -14.66
N SER A 20 -3.20 19.23 -15.49
CA SER A 20 -3.22 17.76 -15.59
C SER A 20 -2.00 17.28 -16.38
N VAL A 21 -1.20 16.41 -15.77
CA VAL A 21 -0.09 15.71 -16.43
C VAL A 21 -0.61 14.43 -17.08
N TYR A 22 -1.36 13.63 -16.32
CA TYR A 22 -2.09 12.48 -16.84
C TYR A 22 -3.32 12.16 -16.00
N SER A 23 -4.23 11.38 -16.61
CA SER A 23 -5.40 10.76 -15.99
C SER A 23 -5.55 9.35 -16.55
N ASN A 24 -5.63 8.32 -15.71
CA ASN A 24 -5.83 6.94 -16.16
C ASN A 24 -6.50 6.05 -15.09
N LYS A 25 -6.69 4.76 -15.38
CA LYS A 25 -7.31 3.77 -14.46
C LYS A 25 -6.32 2.71 -13.97
N ASN A 26 -5.02 2.98 -14.05
CA ASN A 26 -3.99 2.00 -13.74
C ASN A 26 -3.96 1.72 -12.24
N MET A 27 -3.95 2.75 -11.40
CA MET A 27 -4.01 2.65 -9.96
C MET A 27 -5.37 3.06 -9.42
N THR A 28 -6.26 2.09 -9.25
CA THR A 28 -7.57 2.30 -8.63
C THR A 28 -7.51 1.97 -7.15
N ASN A 29 -6.94 2.85 -6.34
CA ASN A 29 -6.72 2.59 -4.92
C ASN A 29 -8.03 2.65 -4.10
N HIS A 30 -8.34 1.60 -3.36
CA HIS A 30 -9.50 1.50 -2.47
C HIS A 30 -9.14 1.69 -0.99
N HIS A 31 -7.94 1.31 -0.56
CA HIS A 31 -7.52 1.30 0.84
C HIS A 31 -6.86 2.61 1.27
N GLY A 32 -6.54 3.50 0.32
CA GLY A 32 -6.07 4.85 0.58
C GLY A 32 -4.56 4.97 0.82
N ASN A 33 -3.81 3.87 0.87
CA ASN A 33 -2.35 3.90 1.00
C ASN A 33 -1.66 3.60 -0.32
N VAL A 34 -0.79 4.51 -0.73
CA VAL A 34 0.22 4.35 -1.77
C VAL A 34 1.51 5.02 -1.28
N ALA A 35 2.65 4.60 -1.82
CA ALA A 35 3.94 5.23 -1.52
C ALA A 35 4.66 5.57 -2.82
N LEU A 36 5.09 6.83 -2.95
CA LEU A 36 6.07 7.25 -3.95
C LEU A 36 7.47 6.92 -3.41
N ILE A 37 8.17 6.01 -4.08
CA ILE A 37 9.50 5.53 -3.70
C ILE A 37 10.39 5.63 -4.94
N GLY A 38 11.36 6.55 -4.90
CA GLY A 38 12.09 6.96 -6.10
C GLY A 38 11.10 7.51 -7.14
N ASP A 39 11.22 7.03 -8.38
CA ASP A 39 10.37 7.46 -9.50
C ASP A 39 9.08 6.64 -9.66
N HIS A 40 8.70 5.84 -8.66
CA HIS A 40 7.63 4.85 -8.76
C HIS A 40 6.63 4.92 -7.61
N VAL A 41 5.35 4.76 -7.93
CA VAL A 41 4.25 4.65 -6.97
C VAL A 41 3.90 3.18 -6.78
N PHE A 42 3.90 2.74 -5.52
CA PHE A 42 3.49 1.39 -5.13
C PHE A 42 2.17 1.44 -4.38
N GLY A 43 1.30 0.45 -4.61
CA GLY A 43 0.03 0.35 -3.93
C GLY A 43 -0.84 -0.80 -4.41
N PHE A 44 -2.03 -0.92 -3.83
CA PHE A 44 -3.05 -1.83 -4.29
C PHE A 44 -4.02 -1.12 -5.25
N SER A 45 -4.34 -1.78 -6.38
CA SER A 45 -5.35 -1.36 -7.32
C SER A 45 -6.46 -2.40 -7.44
N GLU A 46 -7.70 -1.93 -7.32
CA GLU A 46 -8.88 -2.73 -7.61
C GLU A 46 -8.79 -3.33 -9.03
N GLY A 47 -9.09 -4.64 -9.14
CA GLY A 47 -9.04 -5.41 -10.39
C GLY A 47 -7.65 -5.81 -10.89
N LYS A 48 -6.57 -5.09 -10.50
CA LYS A 48 -5.19 -5.36 -10.96
C LYS A 48 -4.27 -5.97 -9.91
N GLY A 49 -4.61 -5.82 -8.63
CA GLY A 49 -3.78 -6.32 -7.54
C GLY A 49 -2.78 -5.28 -7.05
N TRP A 50 -1.66 -5.77 -6.51
CA TRP A 50 -0.54 -4.93 -6.10
C TRP A 50 0.22 -4.47 -7.33
N ILE A 51 0.57 -3.19 -7.39
CA ILE A 51 1.18 -2.60 -8.58
C ILE A 51 2.36 -1.69 -8.23
N CYS A 52 3.26 -1.57 -9.19
CA CYS A 52 4.23 -0.51 -9.32
C CYS A 52 3.90 0.29 -10.58
N GLN A 53 3.80 1.60 -10.44
CA GLN A 53 3.47 2.54 -11.51
C GLN A 53 4.58 3.58 -11.63
N ALA A 54 5.04 3.87 -12.84
CA ALA A 54 5.95 4.99 -13.06
C ALA A 54 5.25 6.30 -12.70
N PHE A 55 5.82 7.08 -11.78
CA PHE A 55 5.19 8.29 -11.27
C PHE A 55 5.02 9.36 -12.35
N ALA A 56 6.00 9.51 -13.24
CA ALA A 56 6.00 10.58 -14.25
C ALA A 56 4.97 10.34 -15.38
N THR A 57 4.75 9.08 -15.77
CA THR A 57 3.92 8.72 -16.95
C THR A 57 2.58 8.11 -16.57
N GLY A 58 2.47 7.55 -15.36
CA GLY A 58 1.30 6.81 -14.94
C GLY A 58 1.22 5.39 -15.51
N GLU A 59 2.25 4.91 -16.20
CA GLU A 59 2.30 3.57 -16.78
C GLU A 59 2.56 2.49 -15.73
N ILE A 60 1.93 1.33 -15.90
CA ILE A 60 2.17 0.17 -15.04
C ILE A 60 3.53 -0.42 -15.39
N VAL A 61 4.42 -0.49 -14.42
CA VAL A 61 5.70 -1.21 -14.53
C VAL A 61 5.49 -2.68 -14.27
N TRP A 62 4.74 -3.01 -13.21
CA TRP A 62 4.28 -4.37 -12.96
C TRP A 62 2.98 -4.37 -12.15
N ALA A 63 2.23 -5.47 -12.25
CA ALA A 63 1.02 -5.71 -11.49
C ALA A 63 0.90 -7.20 -11.12
N ASP A 64 0.55 -7.51 -9.88
CA ASP A 64 0.31 -8.88 -9.40
C ASP A 64 -0.96 -8.95 -8.54
N LYS A 65 -1.95 -9.70 -9.04
CA LYS A 65 -3.23 -9.97 -8.35
C LYS A 65 -3.28 -11.30 -7.62
N SER A 66 -2.23 -12.11 -7.74
CA SER A 66 -2.21 -13.51 -7.31
C SER A 66 -1.56 -13.73 -5.95
N LYS A 67 -0.62 -12.87 -5.55
CA LYS A 67 0.25 -13.10 -4.38
C LYS A 67 -0.39 -12.75 -3.04
N LEU A 68 -1.20 -11.69 -3.02
CA LEU A 68 -1.85 -11.19 -1.83
C LEU A 68 -3.16 -10.50 -2.22
N ARG A 69 -4.19 -10.69 -1.40
CA ARG A 69 -5.47 -10.02 -1.60
C ARG A 69 -5.36 -8.51 -1.35
N ALA A 70 -6.46 -7.82 -1.58
CA ALA A 70 -6.61 -6.40 -1.31
C ALA A 70 -6.17 -6.06 0.11
N GLY A 71 -5.57 -4.89 0.28
CA GLY A 71 -4.96 -4.53 1.55
C GLY A 71 -4.38 -3.13 1.55
N SER A 72 -3.95 -2.73 2.73
CA SER A 72 -3.24 -1.47 2.97
C SER A 72 -1.73 -1.71 3.02
N MET A 73 -0.94 -0.63 2.98
CA MET A 73 0.51 -0.74 3.11
C MET A 73 1.14 0.46 3.80
N THR A 74 2.38 0.25 4.26
CA THR A 74 3.30 1.31 4.66
C THR A 74 4.70 1.01 4.14
N PHE A 75 5.57 2.03 4.10
CA PHE A 75 6.96 1.89 3.70
C PHE A 75 7.87 2.31 4.85
N ALA A 76 8.84 1.48 5.18
CA ALA A 76 9.86 1.78 6.17
C ALA A 76 11.13 0.97 5.86
N ASP A 77 12.30 1.56 6.11
CA ASP A 77 13.60 0.88 6.02
C ASP A 77 13.82 0.13 4.68
N GLY A 78 13.45 0.78 3.57
CA GLY A 78 13.63 0.20 2.23
C GLY A 78 12.64 -0.92 1.85
N ARG A 79 11.65 -1.20 2.71
CA ARG A 79 10.67 -2.28 2.51
C ARG A 79 9.24 -1.79 2.55
N ILE A 80 8.39 -2.46 1.79
CA ILE A 80 6.95 -2.26 1.79
C ILE A 80 6.31 -3.34 2.67
N TYR A 81 5.54 -2.90 3.66
CA TYR A 81 4.77 -3.76 4.54
C TYR A 81 3.32 -3.76 4.05
N CYS A 82 2.91 -4.84 3.41
CA CYS A 82 1.54 -5.07 2.95
C CYS A 82 0.72 -5.73 4.06
N TYR A 83 -0.56 -5.36 4.16
CA TYR A 83 -1.48 -5.95 5.14
C TYR A 83 -2.85 -6.23 4.51
N SER A 84 -3.16 -7.51 4.35
CA SER A 84 -4.35 -8.01 3.66
C SER A 84 -5.62 -7.80 4.48
N GLU A 85 -6.69 -7.40 3.78
CA GLU A 85 -7.96 -7.00 4.40
C GLU A 85 -8.82 -8.16 4.91
N ASP A 86 -8.49 -9.40 4.54
CA ASP A 86 -9.30 -10.58 4.79
C ASP A 86 -8.96 -11.24 6.13
N ASN A 87 -7.82 -11.93 6.19
CA ASN A 87 -7.40 -12.74 7.33
C ASN A 87 -6.26 -12.10 8.13
N GLY A 88 -5.83 -10.89 7.77
CA GLY A 88 -4.72 -10.21 8.42
C GLY A 88 -3.36 -10.82 8.08
N THR A 89 -3.20 -11.33 6.86
CA THR A 89 -1.88 -11.67 6.32
C THR A 89 -1.06 -10.39 6.18
N ALA A 90 0.11 -10.34 6.81
CA ALA A 90 1.13 -9.33 6.60
C ALA A 90 2.24 -9.90 5.70
N VAL A 91 2.68 -9.11 4.72
CA VAL A 91 3.77 -9.49 3.81
C VAL A 91 4.77 -8.34 3.73
N LEU A 92 6.04 -8.66 3.77
CA LEU A 92 7.14 -7.74 3.53
C LEU A 92 7.62 -7.93 2.10
N ILE A 93 7.64 -6.87 1.29
CA ILE A 93 8.13 -6.90 -0.08
C ILE A 93 9.19 -5.83 -0.34
N GLU A 94 9.97 -6.04 -1.39
CA GLU A 94 10.89 -5.02 -1.89
C GLU A 94 10.16 -3.94 -2.70
N ALA A 95 10.65 -2.70 -2.62
CA ALA A 95 10.23 -1.61 -3.49
C ALA A 95 11.07 -1.58 -4.78
N ASN A 96 10.93 -2.59 -5.64
CA ASN A 96 11.71 -2.71 -6.88
C ASN A 96 10.81 -2.78 -8.13
N THR A 97 11.39 -2.56 -9.30
CA THR A 97 10.69 -2.53 -10.60
C THR A 97 10.67 -3.89 -11.31
N SER A 98 11.34 -4.90 -10.77
CA SER A 98 11.40 -6.24 -11.38
C SER A 98 10.13 -7.07 -11.13
N GLY A 99 9.38 -6.73 -10.09
CA GLY A 99 8.11 -7.38 -9.75
C GLY A 99 7.96 -7.62 -8.25
N TRP A 100 6.97 -8.44 -7.91
CA TRP A 100 6.67 -8.82 -6.54
C TRP A 100 7.76 -9.75 -5.96
N THR A 101 8.54 -9.23 -5.01
CA THR A 101 9.62 -9.95 -4.34
C THR A 101 9.38 -9.96 -2.84
N GLU A 102 9.02 -11.12 -2.27
CA GLU A 102 8.72 -11.26 -0.83
C GLU A 102 9.99 -11.50 -0.01
N SER A 103 10.07 -10.87 1.17
CA SER A 103 11.11 -11.11 2.17
C SER A 103 10.56 -11.67 3.49
N GLY A 104 9.23 -11.74 3.66
CA GLY A 104 8.61 -12.29 4.85
C GLY A 104 7.09 -12.29 4.76
N ARG A 105 6.46 -13.23 5.47
CA ARG A 105 5.00 -13.40 5.47
C ARG A 105 4.56 -14.03 6.78
N PHE A 106 3.49 -13.50 7.37
CA PHE A 106 2.80 -14.15 8.49
C PHE A 106 1.32 -13.75 8.52
N VAL A 107 0.53 -14.47 9.30
CA VAL A 107 -0.86 -14.11 9.60
C VAL A 107 -0.93 -13.68 11.05
N ILE A 108 -1.70 -12.64 11.36
CA ILE A 108 -1.90 -12.22 12.75
C ILE A 108 -2.37 -13.42 13.61
N PRO A 109 -1.91 -13.54 14.87
CA PRO A 109 -2.17 -14.74 15.69
C PRO A 109 -3.64 -15.07 15.93
N LYS A 110 -4.50 -14.04 15.98
CA LYS A 110 -5.95 -14.19 16.15
C LYS A 110 -6.68 -13.15 15.30
N SER A 111 -7.88 -13.48 14.88
CA SER A 111 -8.78 -12.51 14.26
C SER A 111 -9.87 -12.09 15.25
N ALA A 112 -10.33 -10.86 15.11
CA ALA A 112 -11.46 -10.31 15.84
C ALA A 112 -12.70 -11.20 15.69
N THR A 113 -13.33 -11.56 16.81
CA THR A 113 -14.53 -12.42 16.80
C THR A 113 -15.82 -11.62 16.63
N SER A 114 -15.80 -10.33 16.94
CA SER A 114 -16.95 -9.43 16.77
C SER A 114 -17.12 -8.88 15.35
N ARG A 115 -16.32 -9.36 14.39
CA ARG A 115 -16.36 -8.84 13.02
C ARG A 115 -17.64 -9.31 12.30
N LYS A 116 -18.36 -8.37 11.66
CA LYS A 116 -19.44 -8.73 10.71
C LYS A 116 -18.88 -9.62 9.59
N PRO A 117 -19.69 -10.51 8.97
CA PRO A 117 -19.23 -11.34 7.84
C PRO A 117 -18.67 -10.51 6.65
N SER A 118 -19.22 -9.32 6.42
CA SER A 118 -18.72 -8.36 5.42
C SER A 118 -17.57 -7.48 5.92
N GLY A 119 -17.25 -7.53 7.21
CA GLY A 119 -16.19 -6.74 7.81
C GLY A 119 -14.81 -7.17 7.31
N ARG A 120 -13.91 -6.21 7.24
CA ARG A 120 -12.54 -6.37 6.73
C ARG A 120 -11.56 -5.63 7.62
N ILE A 121 -10.28 -5.80 7.33
CA ILE A 121 -9.18 -5.08 7.95
C ILE A 121 -8.76 -3.94 7.02
N TRP A 122 -9.12 -2.71 7.37
CA TRP A 122 -8.80 -1.52 6.54
C TRP A 122 -7.77 -0.60 7.17
N THR A 123 -7.34 -0.90 8.40
CA THR A 123 -6.35 -0.06 9.09
C THR A 123 -4.98 -0.21 8.41
N PRO A 124 -4.31 0.88 8.04
CA PRO A 124 -2.95 0.81 7.53
C PRO A 124 -1.97 0.28 8.59
N PRO A 125 -0.96 -0.52 8.20
CA PRO A 125 0.14 -0.85 9.11
C PRO A 125 0.90 0.43 9.51
N VAL A 126 1.32 0.50 10.78
CA VAL A 126 2.12 1.63 11.31
C VAL A 126 3.44 1.09 11.82
N ILE A 127 4.53 1.79 11.54
CA ILE A 127 5.86 1.43 12.07
C ILE A 127 6.37 2.59 12.91
N SER A 128 6.83 2.29 14.12
CA SER A 128 7.45 3.26 15.02
C SER A 128 8.41 2.59 15.97
N GLY A 129 9.61 3.15 16.13
CA GLY A 129 10.62 2.64 17.07
C GLY A 129 11.02 1.18 16.85
N GLY A 130 11.08 0.72 15.60
CA GLY A 130 11.39 -0.68 15.25
C GLY A 130 10.23 -1.66 15.49
N ARG A 131 9.01 -1.17 15.72
CA ARG A 131 7.82 -1.99 15.95
C ARG A 131 6.79 -1.79 14.84
N LEU A 132 6.23 -2.90 14.37
CA LEU A 132 5.11 -2.94 13.43
C LEU A 132 3.80 -3.12 14.20
N PHE A 133 2.89 -2.18 14.03
CA PHE A 133 1.55 -2.20 14.61
C PHE A 133 0.52 -2.59 13.55
N LEU A 134 -0.21 -3.67 13.82
CA LEU A 134 -1.28 -4.17 12.96
C LEU A 134 -2.57 -4.24 13.76
N ARG A 135 -3.65 -3.67 13.22
CA ARG A 135 -4.96 -3.66 13.87
C ARG A 135 -5.92 -4.58 13.15
N ASP A 136 -6.72 -5.29 13.92
CA ASP A 136 -7.90 -6.00 13.45
C ASP A 136 -9.07 -5.69 14.39
N GLN A 137 -9.94 -4.74 14.00
CA GLN A 137 -11.10 -4.31 14.78
C GLN A 137 -10.72 -3.91 16.22
N GLU A 138 -11.11 -4.71 17.23
CA GLU A 138 -10.79 -4.54 18.65
C GLU A 138 -9.39 -5.02 19.06
N LEU A 139 -8.68 -5.72 18.17
CA LEU A 139 -7.35 -6.27 18.43
C LEU A 139 -6.26 -5.36 17.85
N LEU A 140 -5.21 -5.14 18.65
CA LEU A 140 -3.99 -4.47 18.21
C LEU A 140 -2.79 -5.38 18.50
N TYR A 141 -2.01 -5.63 17.46
CA TYR A 141 -0.79 -6.42 17.51
C TYR A 141 0.42 -5.50 17.38
N CYS A 142 1.51 -5.90 18.03
CA CYS A 142 2.80 -5.24 17.96
C CYS A 142 3.87 -6.30 17.73
N PHE A 143 4.61 -6.17 16.63
CA PHE A 143 5.71 -7.06 16.27
C PHE A 143 7.02 -6.28 16.33
N ASP A 144 8.06 -6.89 16.89
CA ASP A 144 9.42 -6.38 16.75
C ASP A 144 9.89 -6.67 15.32
N VAL A 145 10.24 -5.62 14.59
CA VAL A 145 10.74 -5.68 13.21
C VAL A 145 12.10 -5.03 13.08
N LYS A 146 12.75 -4.69 14.20
CA LYS A 146 14.12 -4.19 14.19
C LYS A 146 15.05 -5.32 13.77
N ALA A 147 16.03 -5.01 12.91
CA ALA A 147 17.12 -5.94 12.65
C ALA A 147 17.79 -6.35 13.97
N LYS A 148 18.07 -7.64 14.11
CA LYS A 148 18.88 -8.15 15.23
C LYS A 148 20.35 -7.94 14.86
N ASP A 149 21.09 -7.34 15.78
CA ASP A 149 22.55 -7.22 15.72
C ASP A 149 23.22 -8.60 15.84
#